data_AF-A0A970X819-F1
#
_entry.id   AF-A0A970X819-F1
#
_cell.length_a   1.000
_cell.length_b   1.000
_cell.length_c   1.000
_cell.angle_alpha   90.00
_cell.angle_beta   90.00
_cell.angle_gamma   90.00
#
_symmetry.space_group_name_H-M   'P 1'
#
loop_
_entity.id
_entity.type
_entity.pdbx_description
1 polymer ?
#
loop_
_entity_poly.entity_id
_entity_poly.type
_entity_poly.pdbx_seq_one_letter_code
_entity_poly.pdbx_strand_id
1 'polypeptide(L)'
;MSERFSIAQVSPYPWEQHHDVNRYVERVAAELRSRGHRVVVVAPSDSRKLIREGRARVKAVVAGDQDALFADDVLAIGQSLPFRRGRAVSLPIDVSRTLEDLLGAAELDFVHVHEPFAPSAASAALRHSRTLNVGTFHATAERFLSTQVARRVVQLLFGRLDARTATSEAAGELMERFFPADYTVVAPGADAIGSAGGEGPPEILYSADEDRGALRVFLRALRRLPEDAEWTATIWLRDPAAVASPAQLPRRLRERVRLAGPADGSEADHLARADIAVAASTGVAPSSQLVLRALGAGAVPVVANLPQYAELLDDGELGLLFDPRDAHALADQLARLLAEPALRATFAERARERADELSWGRAVDQFEALYTAAADRRHPPDGNPEVRRRLAEREFVHVDLHMHTDHSSDCATPAATLLESARTAGLQVIAVTDHNEVSGAHEARELARDMDGIEVIVGEEVKTADQGEVIGLFIEEKIPKGMTLRETIAAIRAQGGLVYVPHPFDRMHSVPDYANLLDVVEDVDAIEVFNPRVAFSAFNEEAARFAEKYRIVAGAGSDSHVAAGLGSVKIRMRAFDGPEEFLESLRDADIVRKRQSLLYVQALKFIQTKATPEAARRRTARPGAGARRATGG
;
A
#
# COMPACT_ATOMS: atom_id res chain seq x y z
N MET A 1 24.03 -6.14 7.52
CA MET A 1 23.86 -4.80 6.91
C MET A 1 22.37 -4.65 6.65
N SER A 2 21.73 -3.57 7.12
CA SER A 2 20.31 -3.30 6.82
C SER A 2 20.13 -3.23 5.30
N GLU A 3 19.06 -3.83 4.75
CA GLU A 3 18.73 -3.69 3.34
C GLU A 3 18.49 -2.21 3.00
N ARG A 4 19.00 -1.77 1.85
CA ARG A 4 18.83 -0.39 1.40
C ARG A 4 17.72 -0.31 0.37
N PHE A 5 16.61 0.27 0.79
CA PHE A 5 15.45 0.49 -0.08
C PHE A 5 15.46 1.82 -0.83
N SER A 6 14.83 1.84 -2.01
CA SER A 6 14.41 3.06 -2.72
C SER A 6 12.94 3.40 -2.41
N ILE A 7 12.70 4.60 -1.88
CA ILE A 7 11.42 4.98 -1.27
C ILE A 7 10.95 6.33 -1.81
N ALA A 8 9.72 6.40 -2.28
CA ALA A 8 9.01 7.66 -2.51
C ALA A 8 8.00 7.91 -1.39
N GLN A 9 8.22 8.91 -0.55
CA GLN A 9 7.23 9.37 0.43
C GLN A 9 6.31 10.41 -0.21
N VAL A 10 5.00 10.18 -0.21
CA VAL A 10 4.04 11.04 -0.90
C VAL A 10 3.20 11.81 0.10
N SER A 11 3.40 13.13 0.15
CA SER A 11 2.56 14.03 0.93
C SER A 11 1.34 14.50 0.14
N PRO A 12 0.15 14.59 0.75
CA PRO A 12 -1.03 15.15 0.09
C PRO A 12 -1.05 16.70 0.10
N TYR A 13 -0.17 17.34 0.87
CA TYR A 13 -0.17 18.80 1.08
C TYR A 13 0.91 19.50 0.26
N PRO A 14 0.68 20.75 -0.20
CA PRO A 14 1.73 21.54 -0.83
C PRO A 14 2.94 21.68 0.09
N TRP A 15 4.14 21.43 -0.45
CA TRP A 15 5.36 21.29 0.34
C TRP A 15 5.73 22.57 1.12
N GLU A 16 5.47 23.73 0.54
CA GLU A 16 5.76 25.03 1.17
C GLU A 16 4.80 25.37 2.31
N GLN A 17 3.68 24.64 2.42
CA GLN A 17 2.73 24.82 3.50
C GLN A 17 3.22 24.11 4.76
N HIS A 18 3.20 24.84 5.87
CA HIS A 18 3.54 24.27 7.17
C HIS A 18 2.40 23.36 7.62
N HIS A 19 2.63 22.06 7.57
CA HIS A 19 1.65 21.04 7.95
C HIS A 19 2.35 19.94 8.76
N ASP A 20 1.72 19.44 9.82
CA ASP A 20 2.31 18.41 10.69
C ASP A 20 2.67 17.14 9.90
N VAL A 21 1.86 16.78 8.90
CA VAL A 21 2.15 15.68 7.96
C VAL A 21 3.42 15.96 7.12
N ASN A 22 3.60 17.17 6.58
CA ASN A 22 4.80 17.51 5.82
C ASN A 22 6.05 17.40 6.69
N ARG A 23 5.99 17.88 7.93
CA ARG A 23 7.10 17.77 8.88
C ARG A 23 7.40 16.32 9.24
N TYR A 24 6.37 15.50 9.49
CA TYR A 24 6.56 14.08 9.76
C TYR A 24 7.27 13.39 8.60
N VAL A 25 6.79 13.62 7.37
CA VAL A 25 7.40 13.12 6.13
C VAL A 25 8.85 13.58 6.01
N GLU A 26 9.13 14.87 6.24
CA GLU A 26 10.47 15.43 6.20
C GLU A 26 11.42 14.72 7.17
N ARG A 27 11.00 14.53 8.42
CA ARG A 27 11.82 13.93 9.48
C ARG A 27 12.08 12.45 9.25
N VAL A 28 11.04 11.68 8.90
CA VAL A 28 11.19 10.26 8.57
C VAL A 28 12.07 10.09 7.33
N ALA A 29 11.88 10.90 6.28
CA ALA A 29 12.71 10.84 5.08
C ALA A 29 14.17 11.20 5.37
N ALA A 30 14.44 12.22 6.19
CA ALA A 30 15.80 12.61 6.58
C ALA A 30 16.51 11.49 7.37
N GLU A 31 15.82 10.88 8.33
CA GLU A 31 16.38 9.79 9.14
C GLU A 31 16.59 8.51 8.32
N LEU A 32 15.68 8.16 7.41
CA LEU A 32 15.90 7.05 6.47
C LEU A 32 17.12 7.32 5.56
N ARG A 33 17.30 8.55 5.06
CA ARG A 33 18.49 8.91 4.26
C ARG A 33 19.78 8.82 5.08
N SER A 34 19.76 9.24 6.34
CA SER A 34 20.95 9.17 7.22
C SER A 34 21.41 7.71 7.42
N ARG A 35 20.49 6.76 7.35
CA ARG A 35 20.73 5.31 7.39
C ARG A 35 21.10 4.67 6.05
N GLY A 36 21.09 5.44 4.97
CA GLY A 36 21.56 5.03 3.64
C GLY A 36 20.47 4.57 2.66
N HIS A 37 19.19 4.76 3.00
CA HIS A 37 18.09 4.56 2.05
C HIS A 37 18.06 5.68 0.99
N ARG A 38 17.61 5.35 -0.23
CA ARG A 38 17.37 6.34 -1.29
C ARG A 38 15.94 6.84 -1.15
N VAL A 39 15.74 8.01 -0.55
CA VAL A 39 14.39 8.55 -0.29
C VAL A 39 14.15 9.84 -1.07
N VAL A 40 12.98 9.96 -1.69
CA VAL A 40 12.48 11.21 -2.27
C VAL A 40 11.12 11.54 -1.67
N VAL A 41 10.89 12.81 -1.35
CA VAL A 41 9.57 13.30 -0.94
C VAL A 41 8.85 13.84 -2.16
N VAL A 42 7.73 13.24 -2.52
CA VAL A 42 6.88 13.66 -3.64
C VAL A 42 5.70 14.44 -3.07
N ALA A 43 5.53 15.70 -3.49
CA ALA A 43 4.48 16.56 -2.95
C ALA A 43 3.94 17.53 -4.00
N PRO A 44 2.68 17.98 -3.87
CA PRO A 44 2.23 19.21 -4.51
C PRO A 44 3.09 20.41 -4.08
N SER A 45 3.03 21.50 -4.82
CA SER A 45 3.78 22.71 -4.53
C SER A 45 3.03 23.95 -4.99
N ASP A 46 3.18 25.05 -4.26
CA ASP A 46 2.68 26.37 -4.68
C ASP A 46 3.71 27.12 -5.56
N SER A 47 4.99 26.73 -5.49
CA SER A 47 6.09 27.25 -6.30
C SER A 47 6.11 26.71 -7.72
N ARG A 48 5.84 27.61 -8.68
CA ARG A 48 5.99 27.30 -10.12
C ARG A 48 7.40 26.90 -10.51
N LYS A 49 8.43 27.36 -9.79
CA LYS A 49 9.83 27.00 -10.04
C LYS A 49 10.04 25.52 -9.69
N LEU A 50 9.67 25.12 -8.47
CA LEU A 50 9.83 23.74 -8.00
C LEU A 50 9.06 22.76 -8.89
N ILE A 51 7.83 23.09 -9.31
CA ILE A 51 7.06 22.24 -10.21
C ILE A 51 7.75 22.05 -11.56
N ARG A 52 8.36 23.10 -12.12
CA ARG A 52 9.06 23.01 -13.40
C ARG A 52 10.29 22.10 -13.29
N GLU A 53 11.06 22.26 -12.21
CA GLU A 53 12.22 21.42 -11.90
C GLU A 53 11.81 19.97 -11.67
N GLY A 54 10.76 19.73 -10.89
CA GLY A 54 10.21 18.39 -10.65
C GLY A 54 9.73 17.71 -11.93
N ARG A 55 9.02 18.41 -12.83
CA ARG A 55 8.63 17.85 -14.13
C ARG A 55 9.81 17.52 -15.04
N ALA A 56 10.88 18.31 -14.99
CA ALA A 56 12.09 18.01 -15.75
C ALA A 56 12.75 16.72 -15.23
N ARG A 57 12.81 16.54 -13.91
CA ARG A 57 13.29 15.30 -13.27
C ARG A 57 12.40 14.10 -13.63
N VAL A 58 11.08 14.22 -13.58
CA VAL A 58 10.17 13.14 -14.00
C VAL A 58 10.42 12.72 -15.45
N LYS A 59 10.64 13.69 -16.36
CA LYS A 59 11.00 13.38 -17.76
C LYS A 59 12.34 12.65 -17.89
N ALA A 60 13.32 12.98 -17.05
CA ALA A 60 14.61 12.29 -17.04
C ALA A 60 14.44 10.83 -16.56
N VAL A 61 13.65 10.59 -15.51
CA VAL A 61 13.29 9.25 -15.03
C VAL A 61 12.60 8.44 -16.13
N VAL A 62 11.61 9.03 -16.82
CA VAL A 62 10.93 8.39 -17.96
C VAL A 62 11.90 8.10 -19.11
N ALA A 63 12.97 8.88 -19.26
CA ALA A 63 14.03 8.64 -20.24
C ALA A 63 15.09 7.63 -19.78
N GLY A 64 14.96 7.06 -18.57
CA GLY A 64 15.84 6.03 -18.01
C GLY A 64 16.86 6.53 -16.98
N ASP A 65 16.90 7.83 -16.68
CA ASP A 65 17.78 8.39 -15.63
C ASP A 65 17.13 8.26 -14.25
N GLN A 66 17.31 7.09 -13.63
CA GLN A 66 16.74 6.79 -12.31
C GLN A 66 17.38 7.64 -11.18
N ASP A 67 18.62 8.11 -11.36
CA ASP A 67 19.30 8.94 -10.36
C ASP A 67 18.73 10.36 -10.28
N ALA A 68 18.17 10.87 -11.38
CA ALA A 68 17.43 12.13 -11.37
C ALA A 68 16.27 12.15 -10.37
N LEU A 69 15.72 10.97 -9.99
CA LEU A 69 14.67 10.88 -8.97
C LEU A 69 15.17 11.31 -7.59
N PHE A 70 16.44 11.04 -7.25
CA PHE A 70 17.01 11.28 -5.92
C PHE A 70 17.97 12.45 -5.86
N ALA A 71 18.07 13.24 -6.94
CA ALA A 71 18.97 14.39 -7.03
C ALA A 71 18.70 15.48 -5.97
N ASP A 72 17.44 15.66 -5.55
CA ASP A 72 17.08 16.47 -4.38
C ASP A 72 16.07 15.73 -3.50
N ASP A 73 15.98 16.17 -2.25
CA ASP A 73 15.11 15.61 -1.22
C ASP A 73 13.62 15.68 -1.57
N VAL A 74 13.21 16.65 -2.39
CA VAL A 74 11.82 16.94 -2.71
C VAL A 74 11.60 16.99 -4.21
N LEU A 75 10.53 16.36 -4.67
CA LEU A 75 10.05 16.35 -6.05
C LEU A 75 8.64 16.94 -6.10
N ALA A 76 8.57 18.19 -6.56
CA ALA A 76 7.30 18.89 -6.74
C ALA A 76 6.59 18.46 -8.04
N ILE A 77 5.40 17.89 -7.92
CA ILE A 77 4.70 17.25 -9.06
C ILE A 77 3.58 18.10 -9.69
N GLY A 78 3.12 19.15 -9.01
CA GLY A 78 2.11 20.05 -9.55
C GLY A 78 1.49 20.95 -8.51
N GLN A 79 0.64 21.88 -8.97
CA GLN A 79 -0.12 22.75 -8.07
C GLN A 79 -1.34 22.01 -7.50
N SER A 80 -1.55 22.14 -6.20
CA SER A 80 -2.84 21.83 -5.59
C SER A 80 -3.66 23.11 -5.58
N LEU A 81 -4.71 23.20 -6.41
CA LEU A 81 -5.58 24.38 -6.41
C LEU A 81 -6.47 24.36 -5.16
N PRO A 82 -6.45 25.40 -4.30
CA PRO A 82 -7.37 25.49 -3.18
C PRO A 82 -8.80 25.70 -3.67
N PHE A 83 -9.73 24.83 -3.28
CA PHE A 83 -11.16 25.06 -3.46
C PHE A 83 -11.63 26.13 -2.45
N ARG A 84 -12.54 27.01 -2.85
CA ARG A 84 -13.04 28.12 -2.01
C ARG A 84 -13.55 27.62 -0.64
N ARG A 85 -13.21 28.40 0.41
CA ARG A 85 -13.66 28.35 1.83
C ARG A 85 -14.69 27.27 2.18
N GLY A 86 -14.25 26.28 2.97
CA GLY A 86 -15.13 25.45 3.81
C GLY A 86 -15.16 23.95 3.50
N ARG A 87 -14.51 23.48 2.43
CA ARG A 87 -14.39 22.05 2.08
C ARG A 87 -13.03 21.78 1.44
N ALA A 88 -12.22 20.92 2.06
CA ALA A 88 -10.88 20.55 1.59
C ALA A 88 -10.99 19.42 0.56
N VAL A 89 -11.08 19.78 -0.72
CA VAL A 89 -10.99 18.83 -1.83
C VAL A 89 -10.30 19.51 -3.00
N SER A 90 -9.00 19.26 -3.19
CA SER A 90 -8.25 19.70 -4.36
C SER A 90 -8.45 18.70 -5.51
N LEU A 91 -8.74 19.17 -6.73
CA LEU A 91 -8.76 18.30 -7.92
C LEU A 91 -7.37 18.22 -8.54
N PRO A 92 -6.69 17.06 -8.49
CA PRO A 92 -5.27 16.93 -8.82
C PRO A 92 -5.04 16.54 -10.29
N ILE A 93 -5.70 17.16 -11.27
CA ILE A 93 -5.63 16.67 -12.67
C ILE A 93 -4.19 16.69 -13.21
N ASP A 94 -3.45 17.77 -12.96
CA ASP A 94 -2.05 17.93 -13.42
C ASP A 94 -1.06 17.08 -12.58
N VAL A 95 -1.37 16.92 -11.29
CA VAL A 95 -0.64 16.09 -10.33
C VAL A 95 -0.76 14.60 -10.68
N SER A 96 -1.95 14.15 -11.07
CA SER A 96 -2.24 12.73 -11.35
C SER A 96 -1.48 12.20 -12.56
N ARG A 97 -1.35 12.99 -13.64
CA ARG A 97 -0.58 12.57 -14.83
C ARG A 97 0.91 12.49 -14.51
N THR A 98 1.43 13.50 -13.82
CA THR A 98 2.85 13.53 -13.44
C THR A 98 3.21 12.35 -12.52
N LEU A 99 2.30 11.96 -11.62
CA LEU A 99 2.46 10.75 -10.78
C LEU A 99 2.38 9.46 -11.59
N GLU A 100 1.49 9.39 -12.58
CA GLU A 100 1.38 8.23 -13.47
C GLU A 100 2.68 8.03 -14.27
N ASP A 101 3.20 9.11 -14.87
CA ASP A 101 4.47 9.09 -15.61
C ASP A 101 5.64 8.69 -14.69
N LEU A 102 5.71 9.28 -13.50
CA LEU A 102 6.75 8.99 -12.52
C LEU A 102 6.69 7.53 -12.04
N LEU A 103 5.56 7.10 -11.49
CA LEU A 103 5.42 5.78 -10.86
C LEU A 103 5.35 4.65 -11.88
N GLY A 104 5.09 4.95 -13.15
CA GLY A 104 5.19 4.01 -14.26
C GLY A 104 6.61 3.75 -14.75
N ALA A 105 7.57 4.62 -14.42
CA ALA A 105 8.96 4.54 -14.91
C ALA A 105 10.02 4.45 -13.79
N ALA A 106 9.69 4.86 -12.57
CA ALA A 106 10.62 4.86 -11.45
C ALA A 106 10.85 3.46 -10.87
N GLU A 107 12.12 3.10 -10.68
CA GLU A 107 12.52 1.86 -10.00
C GLU A 107 12.53 2.07 -8.47
N LEU A 108 11.37 1.83 -7.85
CA LEU A 108 11.14 2.02 -6.42
C LEU A 108 10.82 0.68 -5.72
N ASP A 109 11.36 0.50 -4.52
CA ASP A 109 10.91 -0.58 -3.64
C ASP A 109 9.57 -0.23 -3.03
N PHE A 110 9.45 1.00 -2.51
CA PHE A 110 8.29 1.47 -1.77
C PHE A 110 7.74 2.81 -2.27
N VAL A 111 6.42 2.90 -2.29
CA VAL A 111 5.67 4.15 -2.31
C VAL A 111 4.94 4.27 -0.97
N HIS A 112 5.42 5.18 -0.13
CA HIS A 112 4.86 5.44 1.20
C HIS A 112 3.93 6.65 1.13
N VAL A 113 2.62 6.42 1.18
CA VAL A 113 1.61 7.48 1.07
C VAL A 113 1.16 7.96 2.46
N HIS A 114 0.96 9.26 2.61
CA HIS A 114 0.47 9.86 3.85
C HIS A 114 -0.96 10.37 3.63
N GLU A 115 -1.88 9.98 4.51
CA GLU A 115 -3.31 10.30 4.43
C GLU A 115 -3.90 10.15 3.01
N PRO A 116 -3.90 8.93 2.42
CA PRO A 116 -4.31 8.68 1.03
C PRO A 116 -5.83 8.79 0.80
N PHE A 117 -6.51 9.74 1.46
CA PHE A 117 -7.92 10.04 1.25
C PHE A 117 -8.12 10.68 -0.11
N ALA A 118 -9.06 10.14 -0.88
CA ALA A 118 -9.36 10.65 -2.20
C ALA A 118 -10.30 11.86 -2.15
N PRO A 119 -10.14 12.85 -3.05
CA PRO A 119 -9.03 13.05 -3.98
C PRO A 119 -7.84 13.80 -3.33
N SER A 120 -6.64 13.25 -3.51
CA SER A 120 -5.36 13.83 -3.08
C SER A 120 -4.19 13.30 -3.92
N ALA A 121 -3.02 13.95 -3.83
CA ALA A 121 -1.78 13.43 -4.44
C ALA A 121 -1.43 12.03 -3.92
N ALA A 122 -1.57 11.80 -2.61
CA ALA A 122 -1.36 10.49 -1.97
C ALA A 122 -2.31 9.42 -2.54
N SER A 123 -3.61 9.72 -2.71
CA SER A 123 -4.56 8.79 -3.32
C SER A 123 -4.27 8.51 -4.81
N ALA A 124 -3.75 9.49 -5.55
CA ALA A 124 -3.35 9.33 -6.94
C ALA A 124 -2.07 8.50 -7.07
N ALA A 125 -1.11 8.69 -6.17
CA ALA A 125 0.10 7.86 -6.10
C ALA A 125 -0.26 6.41 -5.80
N LEU A 126 -1.14 6.15 -4.82
CA LEU A 126 -1.58 4.78 -4.49
C LEU A 126 -2.28 4.08 -5.66
N ARG A 127 -3.04 4.84 -6.47
CA ARG A 127 -3.70 4.32 -7.67
C ARG A 127 -2.70 3.88 -8.75
N HIS A 128 -1.64 4.66 -8.93
CA HIS A 128 -0.69 4.49 -10.03
C HIS A 128 0.55 3.68 -9.65
N SER A 129 0.82 3.53 -8.36
CA SER A 129 1.93 2.73 -7.85
C SER A 129 1.84 1.27 -8.29
N ARG A 130 3.01 0.75 -8.71
CA ARG A 130 3.27 -0.66 -9.06
C ARG A 130 4.19 -1.35 -8.04
N THR A 131 4.52 -0.68 -6.95
CA THR A 131 5.50 -1.14 -5.98
C THR A 131 4.82 -1.54 -4.66
N LEU A 132 5.62 -1.90 -3.65
CA LEU A 132 5.08 -2.06 -2.30
C LEU A 132 4.59 -0.70 -1.80
N ASN A 133 3.44 -0.69 -1.16
CA ASN A 133 2.73 0.50 -0.72
C ASN A 133 2.55 0.46 0.80
N VAL A 134 3.04 1.50 1.46
CA VAL A 134 2.80 1.73 2.89
C VAL A 134 1.92 2.95 3.04
N GLY A 135 0.96 2.93 3.96
CA GLY A 135 0.06 4.05 4.21
C GLY A 135 0.12 4.51 5.67
N THR A 136 0.53 5.75 5.93
CA THR A 136 0.45 6.36 7.27
C THR A 136 -0.77 7.26 7.41
N PHE A 137 -1.53 7.06 8.50
CA PHE A 137 -2.70 7.86 8.86
C PHE A 137 -2.40 8.77 10.07
N HIS A 138 -2.72 10.07 9.93
CA HIS A 138 -2.41 11.11 10.92
C HIS A 138 -3.65 11.70 11.58
N ALA A 139 -4.78 11.77 10.85
CA ALA A 139 -6.01 12.38 11.34
C ALA A 139 -6.69 11.60 12.48
N THR A 140 -7.09 12.35 13.51
CA THR A 140 -7.90 11.88 14.66
C THR A 140 -9.34 12.41 14.64
N ALA A 141 -9.69 13.23 13.63
CA ALA A 141 -10.99 13.88 13.55
C ALA A 141 -11.99 13.13 12.63
N GLU A 142 -13.01 12.51 13.23
CA GLU A 142 -14.14 11.82 12.55
C GLU A 142 -14.81 12.65 11.43
N ARG A 143 -14.78 13.99 11.55
CA ARG A 143 -15.41 14.91 10.58
C ARG A 143 -14.80 14.84 9.18
N PHE A 144 -13.51 14.50 9.08
CA PHE A 144 -12.84 14.38 7.77
C PHE A 144 -13.18 13.06 7.06
N LEU A 145 -13.32 11.96 7.81
CA LEU A 145 -13.59 10.62 7.26
C LEU A 145 -15.05 10.43 6.81
N SER A 146 -15.99 11.12 7.46
CA SER A 146 -17.43 10.97 7.20
C SER A 146 -17.96 11.75 6.00
N THR A 147 -17.18 12.68 5.42
CA THR A 147 -17.72 13.68 4.47
C THR A 147 -17.18 13.64 3.04
N GLN A 148 -16.36 12.65 2.66
CA GLN A 148 -15.79 12.54 1.32
C GLN A 148 -15.67 11.07 0.85
N VAL A 149 -16.25 10.79 -0.32
CA VAL A 149 -16.13 9.56 -1.14
C VAL A 149 -16.89 8.33 -0.65
N ALA A 150 -17.53 7.62 -1.60
CA ALA A 150 -18.22 6.36 -1.36
C ALA A 150 -17.24 5.35 -0.75
N ARG A 151 -17.58 4.80 0.44
CA ARG A 151 -16.81 3.79 1.20
C ARG A 151 -16.14 2.74 0.29
N ARG A 152 -16.85 2.30 -0.75
CA ARG A 152 -16.40 1.29 -1.72
C ARG A 152 -15.18 1.72 -2.54
N VAL A 153 -15.07 3.00 -2.94
CA VAL A 153 -13.91 3.50 -3.70
C VAL A 153 -12.67 3.59 -2.82
N VAL A 154 -12.83 4.04 -1.57
CA VAL A 154 -11.71 4.13 -0.62
C VAL A 154 -11.22 2.73 -0.21
N GLN A 155 -12.14 1.79 0.02
CA GLN A 155 -11.79 0.38 0.26
C GLN A 155 -10.98 -0.23 -0.89
N LEU A 156 -11.36 0.05 -2.14
CA LEU A 156 -10.60 -0.43 -3.30
C LEU A 156 -9.18 0.15 -3.36
N LEU A 157 -9.00 1.43 -3.00
CA LEU A 157 -7.67 2.05 -2.97
C LEU A 157 -6.85 1.50 -1.80
N PHE A 158 -7.43 1.38 -0.61
CA PHE A 158 -6.73 0.91 0.59
C PHE A 158 -6.41 -0.58 0.53
N GLY A 159 -7.12 -1.36 -0.30
CA GLY A 159 -6.75 -2.74 -0.60
C GLY A 159 -5.36 -2.87 -1.23
N ARG A 160 -4.83 -1.81 -1.87
CA ARG A 160 -3.48 -1.81 -2.48
C ARG A 160 -2.34 -1.56 -1.50
N LEU A 161 -2.65 -1.28 -0.23
CA LEU A 161 -1.67 -1.08 0.84
C LEU A 161 -1.21 -2.45 1.38
N ASP A 162 0.10 -2.65 1.42
CA ASP A 162 0.72 -3.88 1.93
C ASP A 162 1.00 -3.80 3.42
N ALA A 163 1.15 -2.56 3.91
CA ALA A 163 1.26 -2.23 5.32
C ALA A 163 0.56 -0.89 5.62
N ARG A 164 0.01 -0.79 6.83
CA ARG A 164 -0.77 0.36 7.31
C ARG A 164 -0.22 0.79 8.66
N THR A 165 0.03 2.08 8.81
CA THR A 165 0.50 2.65 10.07
C THR A 165 -0.40 3.80 10.51
N ALA A 166 -0.45 4.03 11.81
CA ALA A 166 -1.09 5.18 12.41
C ALA A 166 -0.07 5.92 13.28
N THR A 167 -0.17 7.24 13.38
CA THR A 167 0.75 8.01 14.23
C THR A 167 0.42 7.98 15.71
N SER A 168 -0.71 7.36 16.07
CA SER A 168 -1.21 7.22 17.43
C SER A 168 -2.25 6.08 17.48
N GLU A 169 -2.46 5.48 18.65
CA GLU A 169 -3.51 4.50 18.91
C GLU A 169 -4.88 5.08 18.57
N ALA A 170 -5.17 6.31 18.99
CA ALA A 170 -6.43 6.99 18.67
C ALA A 170 -6.66 7.15 17.16
N ALA A 171 -5.61 7.39 16.38
CA ALA A 171 -5.71 7.43 14.92
C ALA A 171 -5.94 6.01 14.34
N GLY A 172 -5.29 4.99 14.90
CA GLY A 172 -5.47 3.59 14.53
C GLY A 172 -6.90 3.10 14.76
N GLU A 173 -7.45 3.30 15.97
CA GLU A 173 -8.82 2.93 16.33
C GLU A 173 -9.86 3.62 15.45
N LEU A 174 -9.64 4.91 15.16
CA LEU A 174 -10.49 5.65 14.25
C LEU A 174 -10.47 5.01 12.85
N MET A 175 -9.29 4.68 12.34
CA MET A 175 -9.14 4.06 11.05
C MET A 175 -9.75 2.66 10.98
N GLU A 176 -9.54 1.82 12.00
CA GLU A 176 -10.11 0.47 12.10
C GLU A 176 -11.65 0.51 12.06
N ARG A 177 -12.27 1.48 12.76
CA ARG A 177 -13.73 1.65 12.78
C ARG A 177 -14.32 1.93 11.39
N PHE A 178 -13.64 2.72 10.55
CA PHE A 178 -14.13 3.06 9.21
C PHE A 178 -13.62 2.08 8.13
N PHE A 179 -12.42 1.55 8.32
CA PHE A 179 -11.67 0.70 7.41
C PHE A 179 -10.99 -0.43 8.21
N PRO A 180 -11.73 -1.51 8.53
CA PRO A 180 -11.19 -2.62 9.33
C PRO A 180 -9.97 -3.24 8.68
N ALA A 181 -8.84 -3.21 9.39
CA ALA A 181 -7.54 -3.76 9.04
C ALA A 181 -6.60 -3.62 10.25
N ASP A 182 -5.45 -4.28 10.20
CA ASP A 182 -4.40 -4.06 11.20
C ASP A 182 -3.63 -2.77 10.91
N TYR A 183 -3.45 -1.94 11.94
CA TYR A 183 -2.68 -0.70 11.89
C TYR A 183 -1.54 -0.74 12.90
N THR A 184 -0.30 -0.62 12.44
CA THR A 184 0.86 -0.53 13.34
C THR A 184 1.03 0.92 13.80
N VAL A 185 1.08 1.15 15.11
CA VAL A 185 1.32 2.50 15.64
C VAL A 185 2.80 2.84 15.51
N VAL A 186 3.09 3.93 14.78
CA VAL A 186 4.42 4.51 14.61
C VAL A 186 4.38 5.96 15.05
N ALA A 187 4.64 6.16 16.34
CA ALA A 187 4.56 7.47 16.98
C ALA A 187 5.59 8.45 16.36
N PRO A 188 5.24 9.74 16.23
CA PRO A 188 6.18 10.77 15.81
C PRO A 188 7.30 10.98 16.84
N GLY A 189 8.52 11.28 16.35
CA GLY A 189 9.65 11.63 17.22
C GLY A 189 9.63 13.10 17.66
N ALA A 190 10.36 13.37 18.74
CA ALA A 190 10.68 14.68 19.26
C ALA A 190 12.06 15.14 18.76
N ASP A 191 12.10 16.35 18.21
CA ASP A 191 13.36 16.98 17.83
C ASP A 191 14.13 17.41 19.09
N ALA A 192 15.43 17.08 19.16
CA ALA A 192 16.31 17.63 20.19
C ALA A 192 16.56 19.12 19.90
N ILE A 193 15.88 19.99 20.65
CA ILE A 193 16.01 21.45 20.50
C ILE A 193 17.09 22.01 21.43
N GLY A 194 17.38 21.28 22.53
CA GLY A 194 18.30 21.71 23.57
C GLY A 194 17.68 22.80 24.44
N SER A 195 17.87 22.70 25.76
CA SER A 195 17.43 23.74 26.68
C SER A 195 18.50 24.83 26.76
N ALA A 196 18.10 26.08 26.50
CA ALA A 196 18.97 27.24 26.64
C ALA A 196 19.11 27.70 28.10
N GLY A 197 18.23 27.23 28.99
CA GLY A 197 18.11 27.70 30.37
C GLY A 197 17.67 29.16 30.47
N GLY A 198 16.81 29.46 31.44
CA GLY A 198 16.39 30.82 31.76
C GLY A 198 16.99 31.29 33.08
N GLU A 199 17.81 32.35 33.07
CA GLU A 199 18.02 33.17 34.26
C GLU A 199 16.86 34.17 34.35
N GLY A 200 15.87 33.90 35.20
CA GLY A 200 14.70 34.77 35.34
C GLY A 200 13.44 34.06 35.83
N PRO A 201 12.28 34.77 35.80
CA PRO A 201 11.00 34.14 36.07
C PRO A 201 10.67 33.07 35.02
N PRO A 202 9.87 32.04 35.34
CA PRO A 202 9.52 31.00 34.39
C PRO A 202 8.84 31.54 33.13
N GLU A 203 9.28 31.06 31.96
CA GLU A 203 8.76 31.45 30.64
C GLU A 203 7.71 30.45 30.16
N ILE A 204 6.52 30.96 29.84
CA ILE A 204 5.40 30.18 29.26
C ILE A 204 5.31 30.45 27.76
N LEU A 205 5.46 29.42 26.94
CA LEU A 205 5.25 29.51 25.50
C LEU A 205 3.87 29.02 25.07
N TYR A 206 3.24 29.77 24.17
CA TYR A 206 2.14 29.29 23.35
C TYR A 206 2.47 29.50 21.88
N SER A 207 2.45 28.43 21.09
CA SER A 207 2.59 28.50 19.64
C SER A 207 1.21 28.47 18.98
N ALA A 208 0.89 29.51 18.24
CA ALA A 208 -0.42 29.71 17.64
C ALA A 208 -0.62 28.94 16.32
N ASP A 209 -0.18 27.67 16.29
CA ASP A 209 -0.41 26.74 15.16
C ASP A 209 -1.73 25.95 15.32
N GLU A 210 -2.33 25.95 16.53
CA GLU A 210 -3.62 25.31 16.81
C GLU A 210 -4.84 26.16 16.39
N ASP A 211 -6.05 25.63 16.59
CA ASP A 211 -7.28 26.33 16.23
C ASP A 211 -7.50 27.66 16.98
N ARG A 212 -8.27 28.57 16.38
CA ARG A 212 -8.54 29.92 16.93
C ARG A 212 -9.16 29.92 18.34
N GLY A 213 -9.81 28.83 18.75
CA GLY A 213 -10.35 28.67 20.09
C GLY A 213 -9.26 28.52 21.14
N ALA A 214 -8.16 27.84 20.81
CA ALA A 214 -7.05 27.54 21.70
C ALA A 214 -6.39 28.81 22.27
N LEU A 215 -6.06 29.78 21.41
CA LEU A 215 -5.48 31.06 21.84
C LEU A 215 -6.39 31.80 22.83
N ARG A 216 -7.72 31.71 22.67
CA ARG A 216 -8.66 32.35 23.61
C ARG A 216 -8.66 31.66 24.96
N VAL A 217 -8.55 30.34 24.99
CA VAL A 217 -8.45 29.55 26.24
C VAL A 217 -7.17 29.94 26.97
N PHE A 218 -6.04 29.94 26.26
CA PHE A 218 -4.73 30.35 26.80
C PHE A 218 -4.77 31.77 27.39
N LEU A 219 -5.23 32.76 26.62
CA LEU A 219 -5.33 34.15 27.10
C LEU A 219 -6.29 34.31 28.30
N ARG A 220 -7.33 33.48 28.42
CA ARG A 220 -8.23 33.49 29.59
C ARG A 220 -7.57 32.86 30.81
N ALA A 221 -6.74 31.84 30.63
CA ALA A 221 -5.98 31.23 31.72
C ALA A 221 -4.94 32.19 32.29
N LEU A 222 -4.17 32.90 31.43
CA LEU A 222 -3.21 33.91 31.89
C LEU A 222 -3.85 35.03 32.72
N ARG A 223 -5.12 35.36 32.47
CA ARG A 223 -5.87 36.35 33.27
C ARG A 223 -6.19 35.87 34.70
N ARG A 224 -6.09 34.58 34.95
CA ARG A 224 -6.47 33.94 36.21
C ARG A 224 -5.27 33.58 37.08
N LEU A 225 -4.05 33.69 36.54
CA LEU A 225 -2.85 33.47 37.31
C LEU A 225 -2.76 34.45 38.51
N PRO A 226 -2.21 34.00 39.66
CA PRO A 226 -2.02 34.84 40.83
C PRO A 226 -1.22 36.11 40.50
N GLU A 227 -1.56 37.24 41.15
CA GLU A 227 -0.93 38.54 40.85
C GLU A 227 0.53 38.62 41.34
N ASP A 228 0.83 37.88 42.40
CA ASP A 228 2.14 37.75 43.06
C ASP A 228 3.05 36.71 42.39
N ALA A 229 2.53 35.86 41.51
CA ALA A 229 3.33 34.89 40.78
C ALA A 229 4.26 35.60 39.78
N GLU A 230 5.54 35.26 39.78
CA GLU A 230 6.50 35.71 38.77
C GLU A 230 6.44 34.80 37.54
N TRP A 231 6.18 35.38 36.37
CA TRP A 231 6.13 34.67 35.09
C TRP A 231 6.19 35.65 33.92
N THR A 232 6.70 35.17 32.80
CA THR A 232 6.61 35.82 31.48
C THR A 232 5.99 34.84 30.48
N ALA A 233 5.41 35.36 29.41
CA ALA A 233 4.84 34.50 28.38
C ALA A 233 5.13 35.02 26.97
N THR A 234 5.47 34.09 26.07
CA THR A 234 5.62 34.37 24.65
C THR A 234 4.48 33.70 23.88
N ILE A 235 3.82 34.46 23.03
CA ILE A 235 2.89 33.96 22.01
C ILE A 235 3.62 34.05 20.68
N TRP A 236 4.07 32.90 20.19
CA TRP A 236 4.75 32.82 18.91
C TRP A 236 3.71 32.63 17.79
N LEU A 237 3.79 33.51 16.80
CA LEU A 237 2.85 33.65 15.69
C LEU A 237 3.61 33.62 14.38
N ARG A 238 3.26 32.68 13.50
CA ARG A 238 3.84 32.64 12.15
C ARG A 238 3.51 33.89 11.34
N ASP A 239 2.27 34.34 11.43
CA ASP A 239 1.81 35.62 10.88
C ASP A 239 1.28 36.51 12.02
N PRO A 240 2.15 37.33 12.63
CA PRO A 240 1.74 38.26 13.67
C PRO A 240 0.66 39.26 13.23
N ALA A 241 0.52 39.52 11.91
CA ALA A 241 -0.49 40.42 11.38
C ALA A 241 -1.90 39.80 11.34
N ALA A 242 -2.01 38.47 11.46
CA ALA A 242 -3.28 37.75 11.42
C ALA A 242 -4.07 37.77 12.75
N VAL A 243 -3.44 38.18 13.85
CA VAL A 243 -4.07 38.25 15.19
C VAL A 243 -4.45 39.69 15.55
N ALA A 244 -5.61 39.85 16.18
CA ALA A 244 -6.09 41.15 16.64
C ALA A 244 -5.08 41.81 17.60
N SER A 245 -4.86 43.11 17.40
CA SER A 245 -3.82 43.91 18.06
C SER A 245 -3.67 43.64 19.58
N PRO A 246 -2.41 43.58 20.11
CA PRO A 246 -2.13 43.48 21.55
C PRO A 246 -2.79 44.58 22.40
N ALA A 247 -3.29 45.66 21.78
CA ALA A 247 -4.12 46.68 22.44
C ALA A 247 -5.40 46.13 23.09
N GLN A 248 -5.87 44.94 22.70
CA GLN A 248 -7.04 44.27 23.30
C GLN A 248 -6.71 43.52 24.60
N LEU A 249 -5.43 43.40 24.98
CA LEU A 249 -5.03 42.79 26.25
C LEU A 249 -5.12 43.82 27.40
N PRO A 250 -5.61 43.42 28.59
CA PRO A 250 -5.50 44.23 29.81
C PRO A 250 -4.06 44.68 30.05
N ARG A 251 -3.86 45.89 30.59
CA ARG A 251 -2.52 46.49 30.81
C ARG A 251 -1.57 45.52 31.53
N ARG A 252 -2.05 44.81 32.56
CA ARG A 252 -1.27 43.80 33.30
C ARG A 252 -0.67 42.69 32.43
N LEU A 253 -1.38 42.26 31.39
CA LEU A 253 -0.88 41.23 30.48
C LEU A 253 0.06 41.80 29.43
N ARG A 254 -0.12 43.08 29.04
CA ARG A 254 0.76 43.73 28.06
C ARG A 254 2.20 43.88 28.54
N GLU A 255 2.41 43.95 29.86
CA GLU A 255 3.74 44.07 30.47
C GLU A 255 4.45 42.72 30.63
N ARG A 256 3.73 41.58 30.52
CA ARG A 256 4.26 40.22 30.73
C ARG A 256 4.17 39.28 29.52
N VAL A 257 3.32 39.61 28.54
CA VAL A 257 3.09 38.79 27.35
C VAL A 257 3.77 39.44 26.14
N ARG A 258 4.73 38.74 25.54
CA ARG A 258 5.39 39.11 24.29
C ARG A 258 4.69 38.42 23.12
N LEU A 259 4.40 39.19 22.07
CA LEU A 259 4.08 38.61 20.76
C LEU A 259 5.39 38.51 19.97
N ALA A 260 5.69 37.32 19.46
CA ALA A 260 6.87 37.06 18.65
C ALA A 260 6.47 36.46 17.31
N GLY A 261 7.27 36.69 16.27
CA GLY A 261 7.13 35.98 15.00
C GLY A 261 8.49 35.65 14.39
N PRO A 262 8.53 35.23 13.11
CA PRO A 262 9.78 34.83 12.46
C PRO A 262 10.90 35.88 12.47
N ALA A 263 10.56 37.17 12.62
CA ALA A 263 11.53 38.25 12.75
C ALA A 263 12.19 38.33 14.14
N ASP A 264 11.59 37.72 15.17
CA ASP A 264 12.04 37.72 16.57
C ASP A 264 12.84 36.46 16.94
N GLY A 265 12.88 35.46 16.06
CA GLY A 265 13.46 34.15 16.30
C GLY A 265 12.58 33.02 15.75
N SER A 266 13.16 31.84 15.57
CA SER A 266 12.39 30.65 15.22
C SER A 266 11.56 30.18 16.41
N GLU A 267 10.49 29.43 16.16
CA GLU A 267 9.69 28.82 17.23
C GLU A 267 10.55 27.91 18.12
N ALA A 268 11.54 27.21 17.54
CA ALA A 268 12.47 26.38 18.29
C ALA A 268 13.35 27.20 19.24
N ASP A 269 13.79 28.40 18.84
CA ASP A 269 14.57 29.29 19.70
C ASP A 269 13.77 29.77 20.92
N HIS A 270 12.45 29.95 20.75
CA HIS A 270 11.55 30.30 21.84
C HIS A 270 11.21 29.10 22.72
N LEU A 271 11.02 27.91 22.13
CA LEU A 271 10.84 26.66 22.88
C LEU A 271 12.06 26.32 23.73
N ALA A 272 13.27 26.50 23.21
CA ALA A 272 14.53 26.26 23.93
C ALA A 272 14.65 27.08 25.23
N ARG A 273 13.95 28.22 25.30
CA ARG A 273 13.96 29.14 26.46
C ARG A 273 12.76 28.96 27.38
N ALA A 274 11.75 28.21 26.95
CA ALA A 274 10.51 28.05 27.69
C ALA A 274 10.67 27.01 28.81
N ASP A 275 10.10 27.29 29.97
CA ASP A 275 9.95 26.32 31.05
C ASP A 275 8.67 25.49 30.88
N ILE A 276 7.65 26.11 30.27
CA ILE A 276 6.31 25.54 30.11
C ILE A 276 5.85 25.83 28.68
N ALA A 277 5.30 24.82 28.00
CA ALA A 277 4.69 24.98 26.67
C ALA A 277 3.22 24.57 26.70
N VAL A 278 2.33 25.39 26.15
CA VAL A 278 0.89 25.14 26.20
C VAL A 278 0.33 24.75 24.84
N ALA A 279 -0.37 23.60 24.78
CA ALA A 279 -1.17 23.16 23.64
C ALA A 279 -2.65 23.09 24.06
N ALA A 280 -3.45 24.08 23.66
CA ALA A 280 -4.81 24.30 24.14
C ALA A 280 -5.89 24.03 23.07
N SER A 281 -5.60 23.19 22.07
CA SER A 281 -6.55 22.81 21.02
C SER A 281 -7.93 22.47 21.57
N THR A 282 -8.96 22.93 20.87
CA THR A 282 -10.37 22.64 21.18
C THR A 282 -10.88 21.35 20.53
N GLY A 283 -9.96 20.59 19.93
CA GLY A 283 -10.20 19.36 19.18
C GLY A 283 -10.37 19.57 17.67
N VAL A 284 -10.21 20.80 17.16
CA VAL A 284 -10.39 21.10 15.71
C VAL A 284 -9.11 20.90 14.91
N ALA A 285 -8.00 21.39 15.44
CA ALA A 285 -6.68 21.29 14.82
C ALA A 285 -5.61 21.13 15.93
N PRO A 286 -5.54 19.96 16.57
CA PRO A 286 -4.46 19.65 17.51
C PRO A 286 -3.11 19.57 16.77
N SER A 287 -2.05 20.07 17.41
CA SER A 287 -0.66 20.03 16.95
C SER A 287 0.19 19.17 17.87
N SER A 288 0.28 17.86 17.56
CA SER A 288 1.13 16.90 18.28
C SER A 288 2.62 17.31 18.24
N GLN A 289 3.01 17.98 17.17
CA GLN A 289 4.36 18.47 16.94
C GLN A 289 4.79 19.58 17.92
N LEU A 290 3.86 20.40 18.43
CA LEU A 290 4.18 21.36 19.49
C LEU A 290 4.54 20.64 20.79
N VAL A 291 3.76 19.62 21.16
CA VAL A 291 3.95 18.82 22.39
C VAL A 291 5.30 18.10 22.37
N LEU A 292 5.63 17.42 21.27
CA LEU A 292 6.90 16.70 21.13
C LEU A 292 8.11 17.62 21.19
N ARG A 293 8.03 18.80 20.54
CA ARG A 293 9.13 19.77 20.57
C ARG A 293 9.29 20.42 21.94
N ALA A 294 8.21 20.58 22.71
CA ALA A 294 8.32 20.98 24.11
C ALA A 294 9.10 19.96 24.93
N LEU A 295 8.78 18.67 24.79
CA LEU A 295 9.54 17.57 25.42
C LEU A 295 11.01 17.60 25.00
N GLY A 296 11.29 17.74 23.69
CA GLY A 296 12.65 17.81 23.15
C GLY A 296 13.43 19.08 23.51
N ALA A 297 12.75 20.14 23.96
CA ALA A 297 13.36 21.34 24.54
C ALA A 297 13.52 21.26 26.07
N GLY A 298 12.93 20.24 26.71
CA GLY A 298 12.86 20.12 28.17
C GLY A 298 11.80 21.03 28.82
N ALA A 299 10.92 21.65 28.03
CA ALA A 299 9.80 22.44 28.52
C ALA A 299 8.65 21.51 28.93
N VAL A 300 7.99 21.80 30.05
CA VAL A 300 6.86 20.99 30.53
C VAL A 300 5.62 21.25 29.66
N PRO A 301 5.08 20.25 28.95
CA PRO A 301 3.86 20.43 28.19
C PRO A 301 2.64 20.51 29.12
N VAL A 302 1.77 21.51 28.89
CA VAL A 302 0.44 21.59 29.48
C VAL A 302 -0.58 21.55 28.35
N VAL A 303 -1.32 20.44 28.25
CA VAL A 303 -2.09 20.10 27.06
C VAL A 303 -3.58 19.89 27.38
N ALA A 304 -4.45 20.21 26.42
CA ALA A 304 -5.86 19.83 26.52
C ALA A 304 -5.97 18.30 26.53
N ASN A 305 -6.87 17.74 27.33
CA ASN A 305 -7.09 16.30 27.44
C ASN A 305 -7.81 15.76 26.18
N LEU A 306 -7.03 15.64 25.11
CA LEU A 306 -7.40 15.03 23.83
C LEU A 306 -6.68 13.69 23.73
N PRO A 307 -7.29 12.63 23.16
CA PRO A 307 -6.70 11.29 23.13
C PRO A 307 -5.24 11.26 22.65
N GLN A 308 -4.95 11.91 21.52
CA GLN A 308 -3.60 12.00 20.96
C GLN A 308 -2.58 12.77 21.82
N TYR A 309 -3.02 13.71 22.66
CA TYR A 309 -2.13 14.43 23.56
C TYR A 309 -1.88 13.65 24.84
N ALA A 310 -2.91 12.95 25.34
CA ALA A 310 -2.78 12.04 26.48
C ALA A 310 -1.80 10.90 26.17
N GLU A 311 -1.92 10.30 25.00
CA GLU A 311 -1.01 9.26 24.51
C GLU A 311 0.45 9.76 24.43
N LEU A 312 0.68 10.96 23.86
CA LEU A 312 2.02 11.55 23.78
C LEU A 312 2.65 11.87 25.14
N LEU A 313 1.83 12.15 26.15
CA LEU A 313 2.28 12.45 27.50
C LEU A 313 2.25 11.24 28.43
N ASP A 314 1.93 10.05 27.92
CA ASP A 314 1.77 8.82 28.69
C ASP A 314 0.83 9.05 29.88
N ASP A 315 -0.39 9.51 29.57
CA ASP A 315 -1.46 9.85 30.52
C ASP A 315 -1.05 10.82 31.63
N GLY A 316 -0.04 11.66 31.38
CA GLY A 316 0.41 12.72 32.27
C GLY A 316 1.71 12.43 33.00
N GLU A 317 2.41 11.35 32.67
CA GLU A 317 3.74 11.09 33.22
C GLU A 317 4.80 12.10 32.72
N LEU A 318 4.60 12.67 31.53
CA LEU A 318 5.52 13.62 30.86
C LEU A 318 5.05 15.08 30.86
N GLY A 319 3.86 15.38 31.40
CA GLY A 319 3.33 16.74 31.46
C GLY A 319 1.96 16.78 32.13
N LEU A 320 1.27 17.91 32.04
CA LEU A 320 -0.03 18.09 32.68
C LEU A 320 -1.17 18.19 31.67
N LEU A 321 -2.30 17.56 32.00
CA LEU A 321 -3.52 17.62 31.21
C LEU A 321 -4.55 18.54 31.87
N PHE A 322 -5.41 19.14 31.05
CA PHE A 322 -6.57 19.91 31.51
C PHE A 322 -7.79 19.68 30.59
N ASP A 323 -9.00 19.86 31.11
CA ASP A 323 -10.21 19.64 30.32
C ASP A 323 -10.30 20.60 29.11
N PRO A 324 -10.59 20.09 27.89
CA PRO A 324 -10.64 20.93 26.70
C PRO A 324 -11.61 22.10 26.87
N ARG A 325 -11.17 23.30 26.48
CA ARG A 325 -11.90 24.58 26.58
C ARG A 325 -12.07 25.12 28.00
N ASP A 326 -11.53 24.48 29.03
CA ASP A 326 -11.54 25.00 30.39
C ASP A 326 -10.31 25.85 30.72
N ALA A 327 -10.51 27.17 30.71
CA ALA A 327 -9.46 28.12 31.07
C ALA A 327 -9.17 28.19 32.58
N HIS A 328 -10.03 27.64 33.45
CA HIS A 328 -9.74 27.54 34.89
C HIS A 328 -8.77 26.40 35.13
N ALA A 329 -9.10 25.21 34.65
CA ALA A 329 -8.22 24.05 34.76
C ALA A 329 -6.83 24.34 34.17
N LEU A 330 -6.74 24.99 33.00
CA LEU A 330 -5.45 25.42 32.46
C LEU A 330 -4.71 26.40 33.39
N ALA A 331 -5.40 27.38 33.98
CA ALA A 331 -4.79 28.32 34.91
C ALA A 331 -4.28 27.64 36.18
N ASP A 332 -5.01 26.64 36.70
CA ASP A 332 -4.63 25.88 37.88
C ASP A 332 -3.37 25.03 37.62
N GLN A 333 -3.27 24.37 36.46
CA GLN A 333 -2.06 23.63 36.09
C GLN A 333 -0.86 24.56 35.88
N LEU A 334 -1.06 25.71 35.24
CA LEU A 334 -0.01 26.72 35.10
C LEU A 334 0.44 27.26 36.46
N ALA A 335 -0.49 27.62 37.35
CA ALA A 335 -0.18 28.11 38.69
C ALA A 335 0.60 27.06 39.51
N ARG A 336 0.23 25.78 39.40
CA ARG A 336 0.95 24.68 40.02
C ARG A 336 2.39 24.58 39.53
N LEU A 337 2.61 24.57 38.21
CA LEU A 337 3.95 24.52 37.64
C LEU A 337 4.77 25.75 37.99
N LEU A 338 4.18 26.94 38.07
CA LEU A 338 4.87 28.16 38.49
C LEU A 338 5.32 28.09 39.96
N ALA A 339 4.47 27.56 40.84
CA ALA A 339 4.74 27.45 42.28
C ALA A 339 5.72 26.33 42.64
N GLU A 340 5.83 25.28 41.82
CA GLU A 340 6.62 24.08 42.11
C GLU A 340 7.76 23.86 41.08
N PRO A 341 8.92 24.54 41.20
CA PRO A 341 10.07 24.31 40.31
C PRO A 341 10.56 22.86 40.29
N ALA A 342 10.48 22.15 41.43
CA ALA A 342 10.85 20.74 41.53
C ALA A 342 9.96 19.83 40.66
N LEU A 343 8.68 20.17 40.52
CA LEU A 343 7.77 19.44 39.63
C LEU A 343 8.18 19.63 38.16
N ARG A 344 8.57 20.85 37.76
CA ARG A 344 9.08 21.10 36.40
C ARG A 344 10.36 20.31 36.12
N ALA A 345 11.29 20.31 37.07
CA ALA A 345 12.53 19.54 36.97
C ALA A 345 12.26 18.03 36.85
N THR A 346 11.27 17.51 37.58
CA THR A 346 10.87 16.09 37.52
C THR A 346 10.34 15.71 36.14
N PHE A 347 9.45 16.51 35.55
CA PHE A 347 8.98 16.26 34.17
C PHE A 347 10.10 16.33 33.14
N ALA A 348 10.99 17.32 33.25
CA ALA A 348 12.13 17.46 32.36
C ALA A 348 13.14 16.30 32.50
N GLU A 349 13.27 15.71 33.70
CA GLU A 349 14.09 14.51 33.91
C GLU A 349 13.46 13.27 33.27
N ARG A 350 12.16 13.04 33.48
CA ARG A 350 11.44 11.92 32.85
C ARG A 350 11.47 11.98 31.33
N ALA A 351 11.29 13.18 30.75
CA ALA A 351 11.39 13.37 29.30
C ALA A 351 12.81 13.05 28.78
N ARG A 352 13.85 13.38 29.53
CA ARG A 352 15.24 13.02 29.20
C ARG A 352 15.51 11.52 29.32
N GLU A 353 14.99 10.87 30.36
CA GLU A 353 15.10 9.41 30.54
C GLU A 353 14.44 8.63 29.40
N ARG A 354 13.40 9.20 28.79
CA ARG A 354 12.66 8.62 27.65
C ARG A 354 13.06 9.19 26.29
N ALA A 355 14.17 9.93 26.21
CA ALA A 355 14.59 10.58 24.97
C ALA A 355 14.77 9.60 23.80
N ASP A 356 15.27 8.38 24.07
CA ASP A 356 15.42 7.34 23.06
C ASP A 356 14.07 6.83 22.54
N GLU A 357 13.08 6.65 23.42
CA GLU A 357 11.70 6.27 23.06
C GLU A 357 11.02 7.34 22.22
N LEU A 358 11.30 8.61 22.52
CA LEU A 358 10.76 9.77 21.82
C LEU A 358 11.59 10.13 20.58
N SER A 359 12.60 9.35 20.19
CA SER A 359 13.47 9.71 19.07
C SER A 359 12.84 9.40 17.70
N TRP A 360 13.22 10.17 16.67
CA TRP A 360 12.91 9.79 15.29
C TRP A 360 13.58 8.48 14.87
N GLY A 361 14.70 8.13 15.52
CA GLY A 361 15.37 6.86 15.28
C GLY A 361 14.47 5.66 15.62
N ARG A 362 13.72 5.74 16.72
CA ARG A 362 12.75 4.70 17.11
C ARG A 362 11.62 4.55 16.08
N ALA A 363 11.07 5.67 15.60
CA ALA A 363 10.05 5.65 14.56
C ALA A 363 10.58 5.02 13.26
N VAL A 364 11.83 5.32 12.88
CA VAL A 364 12.45 4.72 11.69
C VAL A 364 12.81 3.25 11.89
N ASP A 365 13.20 2.80 13.09
CA ASP A 365 13.37 1.36 13.36
C ASP A 365 12.08 0.57 13.07
N GLN A 366 10.94 1.13 13.48
CA GLN A 366 9.62 0.51 13.22
C GLN A 366 9.29 0.51 11.72
N PHE A 367 9.60 1.60 11.00
CA PHE A 367 9.42 1.64 9.55
C PHE A 367 10.36 0.68 8.81
N GLU A 368 11.64 0.56 9.18
CA GLU A 368 12.57 -0.39 8.58
C GLU A 368 12.09 -1.83 8.80
N ALA A 369 11.63 -2.18 10.01
CA ALA A 369 11.05 -3.49 10.28
C ALA A 369 9.81 -3.77 9.41
N LEU A 370 8.94 -2.78 9.27
CA LEU A 370 7.73 -2.87 8.45
C LEU A 370 8.03 -2.93 6.94
N TYR A 371 9.02 -2.18 6.46
CA TYR A 371 9.51 -2.28 5.08
C TYR A 371 10.12 -3.64 4.82
N THR A 372 10.97 -4.15 5.72
CA THR A 372 11.58 -5.48 5.59
C THR A 372 10.50 -6.56 5.51
N ALA A 373 9.55 -6.57 6.46
CA ALA A 373 8.45 -7.54 6.46
C ALA A 373 7.57 -7.46 5.19
N ALA A 374 7.38 -6.27 4.62
CA ALA A 374 6.66 -6.13 3.35
C ALA A 374 7.51 -6.54 2.13
N ALA A 375 8.83 -6.32 2.16
CA ALA A 375 9.76 -6.74 1.12
C ALA A 375 9.94 -8.26 1.09
N ASP A 376 9.96 -8.92 2.24
CA ASP A 376 10.09 -10.37 2.39
C ASP A 376 8.96 -11.14 1.69
N ARG A 377 7.80 -10.51 1.50
CA ARG A 377 6.68 -11.06 0.72
C ARG A 377 6.97 -11.16 -0.78
N ARG A 378 8.03 -10.50 -1.29
CA ARG A 378 8.42 -10.59 -2.69
C ARG A 378 9.23 -11.85 -2.93
N HIS A 379 8.97 -12.50 -4.06
CA HIS A 379 9.76 -13.61 -4.52
C HIS A 379 11.20 -13.17 -4.85
N PRO A 380 12.21 -14.04 -4.64
CA PRO A 380 13.59 -13.75 -5.00
C PRO A 380 13.69 -13.27 -6.46
N PRO A 381 14.40 -12.15 -6.71
CA PRO A 381 14.48 -11.56 -8.05
C PRO A 381 15.29 -12.43 -9.02
N ASP A 382 16.17 -13.27 -8.49
CA ASP A 382 17.04 -14.16 -9.24
C ASP A 382 16.60 -15.61 -8.99
N GLY A 383 16.25 -16.31 -10.07
CA GLY A 383 15.97 -17.75 -10.01
C GLY A 383 17.25 -18.58 -9.80
N ASN A 384 17.13 -19.91 -9.78
CA ASN A 384 18.26 -20.81 -9.55
C ASN A 384 19.30 -20.70 -10.70
N PRO A 385 20.51 -20.17 -10.45
CA PRO A 385 21.49 -19.89 -11.52
C PRO A 385 22.04 -21.16 -12.17
N GLU A 386 22.01 -22.30 -11.47
CA GLU A 386 22.43 -23.59 -12.03
C GLU A 386 21.39 -24.10 -13.04
N VAL A 387 20.12 -24.09 -12.67
CA VAL A 387 19.01 -24.49 -13.55
C VAL A 387 18.95 -23.60 -14.78
N ARG A 388 19.05 -22.28 -14.61
CA ARG A 388 19.02 -21.31 -15.72
C ARG A 388 20.13 -21.55 -16.74
N ARG A 389 21.31 -21.99 -16.30
CA ARG A 389 22.43 -22.34 -17.20
C ARG A 389 22.10 -23.55 -18.07
N ARG A 390 21.44 -24.58 -17.51
CA ARG A 390 20.99 -25.75 -18.25
C ARG A 390 19.90 -25.39 -19.28
N LEU A 391 18.96 -24.54 -18.88
CA LEU A 391 17.86 -24.08 -19.73
C LEU A 391 18.33 -23.25 -20.94
N ALA A 392 19.42 -22.50 -20.79
CA ALA A 392 19.92 -21.61 -21.85
C ALA A 392 20.25 -22.34 -23.17
N GLU A 393 20.65 -23.61 -23.08
CA GLU A 393 21.01 -24.46 -24.21
C GLU A 393 19.81 -25.20 -24.82
N ARG A 394 18.66 -25.24 -24.14
CA ARG A 394 17.46 -25.97 -24.60
C ARG A 394 16.71 -25.23 -25.69
N GLU A 395 16.00 -25.95 -26.55
CA GLU A 395 15.17 -25.34 -27.60
C GLU A 395 13.95 -24.60 -27.01
N PHE A 396 13.30 -23.76 -27.83
CA PHE A 396 12.07 -23.09 -27.42
C PHE A 396 10.83 -23.97 -27.73
N VAL A 397 9.90 -23.97 -26.79
CA VAL A 397 8.58 -24.61 -26.91
C VAL A 397 7.47 -23.58 -26.75
N HIS A 398 6.30 -23.86 -27.32
CA HIS A 398 5.09 -23.08 -27.04
C HIS A 398 4.18 -23.84 -26.08
N VAL A 399 3.78 -23.14 -25.03
CA VAL A 399 3.02 -23.69 -23.90
C VAL A 399 1.71 -22.93 -23.71
N ASP A 400 0.68 -23.60 -23.23
CA ASP A 400 -0.57 -23.00 -22.74
C ASP A 400 -0.92 -23.64 -21.38
N LEU A 401 -1.11 -22.81 -20.34
CA LEU A 401 -1.15 -23.26 -18.94
C LEU A 401 -2.56 -23.44 -18.36
N HIS A 402 -3.61 -23.17 -19.13
CA HIS A 402 -4.97 -23.20 -18.61
C HIS A 402 -5.96 -23.68 -19.68
N MET A 403 -6.39 -24.94 -19.58
CA MET A 403 -7.43 -25.49 -20.44
C MET A 403 -8.20 -26.64 -19.79
N HIS A 404 -9.39 -26.88 -20.34
CA HIS A 404 -10.37 -27.82 -19.82
C HIS A 404 -10.75 -28.86 -20.87
N THR A 405 -11.15 -30.03 -20.41
CA THR A 405 -11.69 -31.18 -21.15
C THR A 405 -13.14 -31.46 -20.75
N ASP A 406 -13.78 -32.44 -21.38
CA ASP A 406 -15.13 -32.90 -21.03
C ASP A 406 -15.25 -33.57 -19.65
N HIS A 407 -14.15 -33.66 -18.90
CA HIS A 407 -14.16 -34.01 -17.48
C HIS A 407 -14.50 -32.81 -16.58
N SER A 408 -14.29 -31.58 -17.05
CA SER A 408 -14.78 -30.38 -16.40
C SER A 408 -16.28 -30.18 -16.66
N SER A 409 -17.01 -29.72 -15.64
CA SER A 409 -18.48 -29.64 -15.68
C SER A 409 -19.06 -28.70 -16.75
N ASP A 410 -18.26 -27.78 -17.27
CA ASP A 410 -18.67 -26.75 -18.22
C ASP A 410 -17.86 -26.75 -19.53
N CYS A 411 -17.10 -27.82 -19.78
CA CYS A 411 -16.45 -28.10 -21.04
C CYS A 411 -17.01 -29.40 -21.65
N ALA A 412 -17.01 -29.47 -22.97
CA ALA A 412 -17.50 -30.63 -23.73
C ALA A 412 -16.48 -31.11 -24.77
N THR A 413 -15.22 -30.66 -24.65
CA THR A 413 -14.14 -31.00 -25.59
C THR A 413 -13.42 -32.25 -25.10
N PRO A 414 -13.50 -33.39 -25.81
CA PRO A 414 -12.79 -34.60 -25.41
C PRO A 414 -11.27 -34.39 -25.39
N ALA A 415 -10.56 -35.06 -24.48
CA ALA A 415 -9.11 -34.98 -24.33
C ALA A 415 -8.36 -35.20 -25.66
N ALA A 416 -8.76 -36.20 -26.46
CA ALA A 416 -8.17 -36.44 -27.79
C ALA A 416 -8.34 -35.25 -28.75
N THR A 417 -9.50 -34.59 -28.73
CA THR A 417 -9.79 -33.43 -29.59
C THR A 417 -8.99 -32.21 -29.14
N LEU A 418 -8.82 -32.04 -27.82
CA LEU A 418 -7.96 -31.01 -27.22
C LEU A 418 -6.52 -31.15 -27.71
N LEU A 419 -5.94 -32.36 -27.66
CA LEU A 419 -4.57 -32.65 -28.09
C LEU A 419 -4.35 -32.36 -29.59
N GLU A 420 -5.25 -32.85 -30.46
CA GLU A 420 -5.17 -32.57 -31.91
C GLU A 420 -5.25 -31.07 -32.22
N SER A 421 -6.12 -30.36 -31.49
CA SER A 421 -6.29 -28.91 -31.63
C SER A 421 -5.07 -28.15 -31.14
N ALA A 422 -4.47 -28.57 -30.03
CA ALA A 422 -3.23 -27.99 -29.50
C ALA A 422 -2.06 -28.16 -30.48
N ARG A 423 -1.89 -29.35 -31.05
CA ARG A 423 -0.87 -29.60 -32.10
C ARG A 423 -1.10 -28.75 -33.34
N THR A 424 -2.35 -28.65 -33.80
CA THR A 424 -2.72 -27.80 -34.94
C THR A 424 -2.46 -26.31 -34.64
N ALA A 425 -2.69 -25.89 -33.40
CA ALA A 425 -2.38 -24.56 -32.95
C ALA A 425 -0.87 -24.32 -32.86
N GLY A 426 -0.03 -25.37 -32.88
CA GLY A 426 1.42 -25.33 -32.74
C GLY A 426 1.85 -25.12 -31.28
N LEU A 427 1.16 -25.77 -30.35
CA LEU A 427 1.58 -25.94 -28.95
C LEU A 427 2.33 -27.27 -28.83
N GLN A 428 3.41 -27.26 -28.08
CA GLN A 428 4.21 -28.46 -27.78
C GLN A 428 4.03 -28.93 -26.34
N VAL A 429 3.57 -28.06 -25.44
CA VAL A 429 3.19 -28.45 -24.08
C VAL A 429 1.86 -27.81 -23.73
N ILE A 430 0.99 -28.54 -23.04
CA ILE A 430 -0.28 -28.04 -22.53
C ILE A 430 -0.49 -28.42 -21.07
N ALA A 431 -1.07 -27.55 -20.25
CA ALA A 431 -1.55 -27.93 -18.92
C ALA A 431 -3.06 -28.10 -18.94
N VAL A 432 -3.53 -29.31 -18.64
CA VAL A 432 -4.96 -29.60 -18.51
C VAL A 432 -5.33 -29.44 -17.04
N THR A 433 -6.30 -28.55 -16.76
CA THR A 433 -6.60 -28.04 -15.42
C THR A 433 -8.11 -28.06 -15.16
N ASP A 434 -8.72 -29.24 -15.33
CA ASP A 434 -10.17 -29.39 -15.17
C ASP A 434 -10.66 -28.96 -13.77
N HIS A 435 -11.88 -28.42 -13.71
CA HIS A 435 -12.44 -27.92 -12.45
C HIS A 435 -12.70 -29.03 -11.44
N ASN A 436 -11.93 -29.02 -10.35
CA ASN A 436 -12.03 -29.98 -9.24
C ASN A 436 -11.99 -31.45 -9.73
N GLU A 437 -11.18 -31.72 -10.76
CA GLU A 437 -11.03 -33.04 -11.37
C GLU A 437 -9.65 -33.15 -12.05
N VAL A 438 -8.96 -34.28 -11.88
CA VAL A 438 -7.62 -34.51 -12.46
C VAL A 438 -7.63 -35.61 -13.52
N SER A 439 -8.69 -36.41 -13.60
CA SER A 439 -8.79 -37.55 -14.53
C SER A 439 -8.67 -37.16 -16.00
N GLY A 440 -9.18 -35.99 -16.41
CA GLY A 440 -9.06 -35.51 -17.80
C GLY A 440 -7.62 -35.19 -18.17
N ALA A 441 -6.83 -34.67 -17.23
CA ALA A 441 -5.40 -34.43 -17.41
C ALA A 441 -4.60 -35.74 -17.51
N HIS A 442 -4.94 -36.77 -16.71
CA HIS A 442 -4.33 -38.10 -16.86
C HIS A 442 -4.68 -38.75 -18.20
N GLU A 443 -5.95 -38.69 -18.63
CA GLU A 443 -6.37 -39.21 -19.93
C GLU A 443 -5.60 -38.51 -21.07
N ALA A 444 -5.53 -37.19 -21.04
CA ALA A 444 -4.78 -36.42 -22.03
C ALA A 444 -3.29 -36.80 -22.04
N ARG A 445 -2.67 -36.98 -20.87
CA ARG A 445 -1.27 -37.40 -20.78
C ARG A 445 -1.03 -38.81 -21.32
N GLU A 446 -1.91 -39.77 -21.02
CA GLU A 446 -1.81 -41.12 -21.57
C GLU A 446 -1.96 -41.13 -23.09
N LEU A 447 -2.93 -40.39 -23.64
CA LEU A 447 -3.10 -40.25 -25.09
C LEU A 447 -1.89 -39.56 -25.75
N ALA A 448 -1.30 -38.56 -25.09
CA ALA A 448 -0.15 -37.83 -25.61
C ALA A 448 1.12 -38.70 -25.75
N ARG A 449 1.25 -39.80 -24.98
CA ARG A 449 2.40 -40.73 -25.08
C ARG A 449 2.53 -41.37 -26.48
N ASP A 450 1.40 -41.58 -27.14
CA ASP A 450 1.34 -42.14 -28.49
C ASP A 450 1.36 -41.05 -29.59
N MET A 451 1.54 -39.78 -29.22
CA MET A 451 1.48 -38.63 -30.12
C MET A 451 2.79 -37.83 -30.12
N ASP A 452 3.50 -37.81 -31.24
CA ASP A 452 4.72 -37.00 -31.37
C ASP A 452 4.44 -35.49 -31.32
N GLY A 453 5.24 -34.77 -30.52
CA GLY A 453 5.32 -33.31 -30.50
C GLY A 453 4.29 -32.62 -29.60
N ILE A 454 3.71 -33.32 -28.62
CA ILE A 454 2.91 -32.71 -27.56
C ILE A 454 3.13 -33.39 -26.21
N GLU A 455 3.31 -32.60 -25.17
CA GLU A 455 3.39 -33.06 -23.77
C GLU A 455 2.26 -32.44 -22.95
N VAL A 456 1.87 -33.13 -21.87
CA VAL A 456 0.78 -32.72 -20.98
C VAL A 456 1.30 -32.57 -19.55
N ILE A 457 1.16 -31.36 -19.01
CA ILE A 457 1.28 -31.08 -17.57
C ILE A 457 -0.05 -31.46 -16.93
N VAL A 458 0.01 -32.35 -15.93
CA VAL A 458 -1.17 -32.71 -15.14
C VAL A 458 -1.45 -31.59 -14.15
N GLY A 459 -2.66 -31.06 -14.19
CA GLY A 459 -3.11 -30.06 -13.24
C GLY A 459 -4.59 -30.19 -12.91
N GLU A 460 -5.02 -29.39 -11.94
CA GLU A 460 -6.40 -29.29 -11.48
C GLU A 460 -6.68 -27.84 -11.09
N GLU A 461 -7.80 -27.27 -11.55
CA GLU A 461 -8.29 -25.99 -11.06
C GLU A 461 -9.23 -26.23 -9.87
N VAL A 462 -8.71 -26.00 -8.67
CA VAL A 462 -9.38 -26.31 -7.41
C VAL A 462 -10.18 -25.10 -6.95
N LYS A 463 -11.47 -25.32 -6.69
CA LYS A 463 -12.32 -24.32 -6.06
C LYS A 463 -12.17 -24.38 -4.54
N THR A 464 -11.71 -23.28 -3.94
CA THR A 464 -11.60 -23.13 -2.49
C THR A 464 -12.97 -22.88 -1.85
N ALA A 465 -13.01 -22.81 -0.52
CA ALA A 465 -14.24 -22.59 0.25
C ALA A 465 -14.98 -21.31 -0.18
N ASP A 466 -14.27 -20.18 -0.14
CA ASP A 466 -14.82 -18.84 -0.40
C ASP A 466 -13.79 -17.84 -0.98
N GLN A 467 -12.52 -18.25 -1.13
CA GLN A 467 -11.43 -17.40 -1.62
C GLN A 467 -11.15 -17.54 -3.12
N GLY A 468 -11.98 -18.25 -3.89
CA GLY A 468 -11.82 -18.38 -5.34
C GLY A 468 -11.19 -19.69 -5.81
N GLU A 469 -10.44 -19.65 -6.90
CA GLU A 469 -9.84 -20.80 -7.58
C GLU A 469 -8.31 -20.69 -7.62
N VAL A 470 -7.65 -21.85 -7.53
CA VAL A 470 -6.19 -21.99 -7.63
C VAL A 470 -5.86 -23.25 -8.41
N ILE A 471 -4.87 -23.20 -9.27
CA ILE A 471 -4.41 -24.33 -10.07
C ILE A 471 -3.20 -24.97 -9.38
N GLY A 472 -3.27 -26.28 -9.19
CA GLY A 472 -2.09 -27.11 -8.94
C GLY A 472 -1.54 -27.64 -10.25
N LEU A 473 -0.31 -27.30 -10.62
CA LEU A 473 0.41 -27.88 -11.75
C LEU A 473 1.36 -28.97 -11.27
N PHE A 474 1.63 -29.98 -12.10
CA PHE A 474 2.51 -31.12 -11.77
C PHE A 474 2.03 -31.92 -10.55
N ILE A 475 0.71 -32.12 -10.44
CA ILE A 475 0.10 -32.97 -9.41
C ILE A 475 -0.29 -34.33 -10.00
N GLU A 476 -0.56 -35.32 -9.14
CA GLU A 476 -0.98 -36.67 -9.57
C GLU A 476 -2.29 -37.12 -8.89
N GLU A 477 -2.58 -36.60 -7.71
CA GLU A 477 -3.77 -36.95 -6.93
C GLU A 477 -4.73 -35.77 -6.87
N LYS A 478 -6.02 -36.09 -6.95
CA LYS A 478 -7.11 -35.12 -6.88
C LYS A 478 -7.09 -34.36 -5.55
N ILE A 479 -7.25 -33.04 -5.62
CA ILE A 479 -7.30 -32.18 -4.44
C ILE A 479 -8.76 -32.01 -3.97
N PRO A 480 -9.05 -32.18 -2.66
CA PRO A 480 -10.40 -31.98 -2.15
C PRO A 480 -10.91 -30.53 -2.36
N LYS A 481 -12.09 -30.38 -2.97
CA LYS A 481 -12.73 -29.08 -3.13
C LYS A 481 -13.24 -28.50 -1.80
N GLY A 482 -13.33 -27.18 -1.72
CA GLY A 482 -13.93 -26.48 -0.58
C GLY A 482 -13.03 -26.36 0.66
N MET A 483 -11.74 -26.67 0.53
CA MET A 483 -10.73 -26.33 1.53
C MET A 483 -10.41 -24.83 1.50
N THR A 484 -9.80 -24.30 2.55
CA THR A 484 -9.28 -22.93 2.53
C THR A 484 -8.15 -22.80 1.50
N LEU A 485 -7.88 -21.58 1.01
CA LEU A 485 -6.80 -21.34 0.05
C LEU A 485 -5.44 -21.87 0.54
N ARG A 486 -5.12 -21.68 1.82
CA ARG A 486 -3.88 -22.16 2.44
C ARG A 486 -3.80 -23.70 2.48
N GLU A 487 -4.88 -24.37 2.82
CA GLU A 487 -4.95 -25.85 2.82
C GLU A 487 -4.82 -26.42 1.42
N THR A 488 -5.48 -25.80 0.43
CA THR A 488 -5.35 -26.18 -0.98
C THR A 488 -3.92 -26.04 -1.48
N ILE A 489 -3.27 -24.90 -1.19
CA ILE A 489 -1.85 -24.68 -1.50
C ILE A 489 -0.97 -25.75 -0.85
N ALA A 490 -1.19 -26.06 0.42
CA ALA A 490 -0.45 -27.11 1.12
C ALA A 490 -0.64 -28.49 0.47
N ALA A 491 -1.85 -28.81 0.00
CA ALA A 491 -2.13 -30.06 -0.71
C ALA A 491 -1.44 -30.14 -2.09
N ILE A 492 -1.34 -29.02 -2.82
CA ILE A 492 -0.57 -28.93 -4.07
C ILE A 492 0.91 -29.21 -3.77
N ARG A 493 1.47 -28.50 -2.79
CA ARG A 493 2.88 -28.59 -2.40
C ARG A 493 3.26 -29.98 -1.88
N ALA A 494 2.36 -30.66 -1.17
CA ALA A 494 2.59 -32.03 -0.67
C ALA A 494 2.84 -33.04 -1.79
N GLN A 495 2.42 -32.74 -3.02
CA GLN A 495 2.65 -33.55 -4.21
C GLN A 495 3.89 -33.11 -5.01
N GLY A 496 4.60 -32.07 -4.57
CA GLY A 496 5.68 -31.44 -5.35
C GLY A 496 5.17 -30.56 -6.50
N GLY A 497 3.88 -30.24 -6.51
CA GLY A 497 3.25 -29.40 -7.51
C GLY A 497 3.54 -27.91 -7.32
N LEU A 498 3.28 -27.15 -8.38
CA LEU A 498 3.38 -25.68 -8.39
C LEU A 498 2.01 -25.04 -8.22
N VAL A 499 1.97 -23.96 -7.46
CA VAL A 499 0.80 -23.13 -7.21
C VAL A 499 0.70 -22.06 -8.30
N TYR A 500 -0.30 -22.19 -9.16
CA TYR A 500 -0.60 -21.26 -10.24
C TYR A 500 -1.95 -20.58 -9.97
N VAL A 501 -1.99 -19.24 -9.91
CA VAL A 501 -3.24 -18.51 -9.69
C VAL A 501 -3.87 -18.11 -11.05
N PRO A 502 -5.01 -18.71 -11.45
CA PRO A 502 -5.68 -18.38 -12.71
C PRO A 502 -6.42 -17.05 -12.63
N HIS A 503 -6.42 -16.32 -13.75
CA HIS A 503 -7.17 -15.07 -14.00
C HIS A 503 -7.53 -14.23 -12.75
N PRO A 504 -6.57 -13.81 -11.91
CA PRO A 504 -6.83 -13.09 -10.68
C PRO A 504 -7.52 -11.74 -10.95
N PHE A 505 -8.28 -11.25 -9.97
CA PHE A 505 -9.02 -9.98 -10.02
C PHE A 505 -10.18 -9.91 -11.04
N ASP A 506 -10.48 -10.97 -11.79
CA ASP A 506 -11.73 -11.07 -12.54
C ASP A 506 -12.94 -11.20 -11.60
N ARG A 507 -13.51 -10.06 -11.25
CA ARG A 507 -14.67 -9.93 -10.34
C ARG A 507 -15.96 -10.56 -10.89
N MET A 508 -15.94 -11.14 -12.10
CA MET A 508 -17.06 -11.88 -12.66
C MET A 508 -16.93 -13.40 -12.49
N HIS A 509 -15.79 -13.89 -11.98
CA HIS A 509 -15.52 -15.30 -11.69
C HIS A 509 -15.13 -15.50 -10.21
N SER A 510 -14.99 -16.75 -9.78
CA SER A 510 -14.62 -17.09 -8.40
C SER A 510 -13.10 -17.02 -8.26
N VAL A 511 -12.55 -15.82 -8.07
CA VAL A 511 -11.09 -15.62 -8.00
C VAL A 511 -10.67 -15.03 -6.66
N PRO A 512 -9.46 -15.36 -6.18
CA PRO A 512 -8.88 -14.68 -5.02
C PRO A 512 -8.84 -13.16 -5.23
N ASP A 513 -9.35 -12.43 -4.25
CA ASP A 513 -9.18 -10.99 -4.19
C ASP A 513 -7.80 -10.63 -3.62
N TYR A 514 -7.47 -9.34 -3.67
CA TYR A 514 -6.15 -8.85 -3.24
C TYR A 514 -5.83 -9.23 -1.78
N ALA A 515 -6.82 -9.20 -0.89
CA ALA A 515 -6.62 -9.50 0.52
C ALA A 515 -6.28 -10.98 0.73
N ASN A 516 -7.05 -11.88 0.11
CA ASN A 516 -6.78 -13.32 0.22
C ASN A 516 -5.47 -13.72 -0.46
N LEU A 517 -5.09 -13.07 -1.58
CA LEU A 517 -3.79 -13.33 -2.22
C LEU A 517 -2.62 -12.86 -1.38
N LEU A 518 -2.74 -11.72 -0.70
CA LEU A 518 -1.69 -11.23 0.20
C LEU A 518 -1.32 -12.24 1.29
N ASP A 519 -2.29 -12.98 1.82
CA ASP A 519 -2.08 -13.94 2.91
C ASP A 519 -1.26 -15.18 2.50
N VAL A 520 -1.14 -15.43 1.20
CA VAL A 520 -0.46 -16.61 0.62
C VAL A 520 0.51 -16.24 -0.49
N VAL A 521 0.81 -14.94 -0.66
CA VAL A 521 1.55 -14.43 -1.83
C VAL A 521 2.94 -15.06 -1.97
N GLU A 522 3.57 -15.38 -0.85
CA GLU A 522 4.87 -16.06 -0.73
C GLU A 522 4.83 -17.50 -1.23
N ASP A 523 3.66 -18.14 -1.16
CA ASP A 523 3.45 -19.53 -1.55
C ASP A 523 3.01 -19.69 -3.02
N VAL A 524 2.75 -18.59 -3.74
CA VAL A 524 2.33 -18.59 -5.15
C VAL A 524 3.54 -18.62 -6.07
N ASP A 525 3.72 -19.69 -6.85
CA ASP A 525 4.86 -19.82 -7.77
C ASP A 525 4.66 -18.97 -9.04
N ALA A 526 3.45 -18.99 -9.61
CA ALA A 526 3.14 -18.27 -10.83
C ALA A 526 1.71 -17.73 -10.84
N ILE A 527 1.48 -16.68 -11.63
CA ILE A 527 0.17 -16.02 -11.73
C ILE A 527 -0.20 -15.72 -13.18
N GLU A 528 -1.45 -15.95 -13.54
CA GLU A 528 -1.94 -15.69 -14.89
C GLU A 528 -2.07 -14.18 -15.13
N VAL A 529 -1.12 -13.58 -15.83
CA VAL A 529 -1.13 -12.13 -16.15
C VAL A 529 -1.91 -11.82 -17.43
N PHE A 530 -2.21 -12.84 -18.23
CA PHE A 530 -2.99 -12.67 -19.44
C PHE A 530 -3.92 -13.85 -19.69
N ASN A 531 -5.21 -13.55 -19.67
CA ASN A 531 -6.27 -14.43 -20.13
C ASN A 531 -7.11 -13.73 -21.21
N PRO A 532 -7.28 -14.32 -22.40
CA PRO A 532 -7.98 -13.70 -23.52
C PRO A 532 -9.51 -13.67 -23.34
N ARG A 533 -10.07 -14.39 -22.36
CA ARG A 533 -11.51 -14.50 -22.10
C ARG A 533 -12.04 -13.48 -21.09
N VAL A 534 -11.16 -12.82 -20.37
CA VAL A 534 -11.51 -11.79 -19.40
C VAL A 534 -12.14 -10.59 -20.12
N ALA A 535 -13.33 -10.17 -19.67
CA ALA A 535 -14.12 -9.18 -20.43
C ALA A 535 -13.54 -7.75 -20.39
N PHE A 536 -12.67 -7.45 -19.42
CA PHE A 536 -12.03 -6.15 -19.27
C PHE A 536 -10.52 -6.30 -19.22
N SER A 537 -9.81 -5.67 -20.16
CA SER A 537 -8.33 -5.69 -20.20
C SER A 537 -7.68 -5.16 -18.91
N ALA A 538 -8.40 -4.32 -18.16
CA ALA A 538 -7.97 -3.77 -16.88
C ALA A 538 -7.62 -4.85 -15.84
N PHE A 539 -8.27 -6.03 -15.87
CA PHE A 539 -7.95 -7.11 -14.94
C PHE A 539 -6.62 -7.79 -15.27
N ASN A 540 -6.31 -8.01 -16.55
CA ASN A 540 -4.99 -8.50 -16.98
C ASN A 540 -3.88 -7.48 -16.61
N GLU A 541 -4.15 -6.18 -16.74
CA GLU A 541 -3.21 -5.15 -16.29
C GLU A 541 -3.01 -5.16 -14.77
N GLU A 542 -4.06 -5.41 -13.99
CA GLU A 542 -3.98 -5.53 -12.53
C GLU A 542 -3.20 -6.78 -12.12
N ALA A 543 -3.43 -7.92 -12.77
CA ALA A 543 -2.67 -9.16 -12.59
C ALA A 543 -1.18 -8.98 -12.90
N ALA A 544 -0.85 -8.35 -14.03
CA ALA A 544 0.53 -8.05 -14.39
C ALA A 544 1.22 -7.13 -13.35
N ARG A 545 0.53 -6.09 -12.88
CA ARG A 545 1.05 -5.20 -11.84
C ARG A 545 1.23 -5.92 -10.49
N PHE A 546 0.33 -6.84 -10.14
CA PHE A 546 0.45 -7.64 -8.92
C PHE A 546 1.66 -8.57 -9.01
N ALA A 547 1.82 -9.27 -10.13
CA ALA A 547 2.96 -10.14 -10.40
C ALA A 547 4.28 -9.37 -10.31
N GLU A 548 4.38 -8.23 -10.98
CA GLU A 548 5.56 -7.35 -10.95
C GLU A 548 5.87 -6.87 -9.52
N LYS A 549 4.85 -6.40 -8.79
CA LYS A 549 4.98 -5.89 -7.42
C LYS A 549 5.57 -6.92 -6.45
N TYR A 550 5.14 -8.17 -6.57
CA TYR A 550 5.55 -9.30 -5.74
C TYR A 550 6.63 -10.19 -6.35
N ARG A 551 7.12 -9.84 -7.56
CA ARG A 551 8.10 -10.60 -8.33
C ARG A 551 7.66 -12.06 -8.62
N ILE A 552 6.35 -12.31 -8.67
CA ILE A 552 5.77 -13.62 -8.99
C ILE A 552 5.96 -13.89 -10.49
N VAL A 553 6.27 -15.13 -10.84
CA VAL A 553 6.47 -15.52 -12.23
C VAL A 553 5.17 -15.35 -13.04
N ALA A 554 5.27 -14.67 -14.18
CA ALA A 554 4.13 -14.38 -15.04
C ALA A 554 3.79 -15.59 -15.94
N GLY A 555 2.57 -16.11 -15.81
CA GLY A 555 1.98 -17.12 -16.69
C GLY A 555 0.85 -16.55 -17.56
N ALA A 556 0.37 -17.38 -18.48
CA ALA A 556 -0.74 -17.07 -19.35
C ALA A 556 -1.44 -18.36 -19.81
N GLY A 557 -2.74 -18.29 -20.00
CA GLY A 557 -3.54 -19.44 -20.38
C GLY A 557 -4.75 -19.03 -21.22
N SER A 558 -5.18 -19.92 -22.11
CA SER A 558 -6.34 -19.65 -22.96
C SER A 558 -7.67 -19.75 -22.21
N ASP A 559 -7.68 -20.43 -21.06
CA ASP A 559 -8.89 -20.84 -20.34
C ASP A 559 -9.88 -21.51 -21.32
N SER A 560 -9.34 -22.39 -22.15
CA SER A 560 -10.09 -22.92 -23.28
C SER A 560 -11.04 -24.03 -22.83
N HIS A 561 -12.34 -23.78 -23.00
CA HIS A 561 -13.42 -24.75 -22.79
C HIS A 561 -13.95 -25.33 -24.11
N VAL A 562 -13.45 -24.83 -25.24
CA VAL A 562 -13.88 -25.23 -26.59
C VAL A 562 -12.66 -25.31 -27.48
N ALA A 563 -12.55 -26.32 -28.34
CA ALA A 563 -11.38 -26.49 -29.22
C ALA A 563 -11.00 -25.22 -30.03
N ALA A 564 -11.97 -24.40 -30.42
CA ALA A 564 -11.73 -23.17 -31.18
C ALA A 564 -11.03 -22.05 -30.39
N GLY A 565 -11.02 -22.11 -29.05
CA GLY A 565 -10.35 -21.14 -28.17
C GLY A 565 -8.85 -21.38 -28.01
N LEU A 566 -8.36 -22.56 -28.41
CA LEU A 566 -6.95 -22.96 -28.30
C LEU A 566 -6.05 -22.10 -29.19
N GLY A 567 -4.87 -21.75 -28.65
CA GLY A 567 -3.86 -20.95 -29.34
C GLY A 567 -4.20 -19.46 -29.46
N SER A 568 -5.21 -18.98 -28.74
CA SER A 568 -5.51 -17.56 -28.54
C SER A 568 -4.37 -16.85 -27.79
N VAL A 569 -3.71 -17.56 -26.88
CA VAL A 569 -2.44 -17.21 -26.26
C VAL A 569 -1.47 -18.39 -26.34
N LYS A 570 -0.18 -18.08 -26.33
CA LYS A 570 0.90 -19.05 -26.14
C LYS A 570 1.99 -18.41 -25.31
N ILE A 571 2.70 -19.21 -24.54
CA ILE A 571 3.94 -18.84 -23.87
C ILE A 571 5.08 -19.47 -24.64
N ARG A 572 6.01 -18.66 -25.13
CA ARG A 572 7.26 -19.15 -25.72
C ARG A 572 8.32 -19.15 -24.64
N MET A 573 8.78 -20.34 -24.27
CA MET A 573 9.76 -20.56 -23.20
C MET A 573 10.76 -21.66 -23.61
N ARG A 574 11.84 -21.84 -22.85
CA ARG A 574 12.77 -22.96 -23.08
C ARG A 574 12.09 -24.29 -22.69
N ALA A 575 12.38 -25.35 -23.43
CA ALA A 575 12.00 -26.70 -23.02
C ALA A 575 12.53 -26.99 -21.62
N PHE A 576 11.81 -27.77 -20.83
CA PHE A 576 12.09 -27.98 -19.41
C PHE A 576 11.83 -29.45 -19.06
N ASP A 577 12.40 -29.90 -17.95
CA ASP A 577 12.12 -31.21 -17.35
C ASP A 577 11.74 -31.04 -15.88
N GLY A 578 10.48 -31.33 -15.58
CA GLY A 578 9.91 -31.19 -14.24
C GLY A 578 9.56 -29.75 -13.82
N PRO A 579 9.00 -29.59 -12.60
CA PRO A 579 8.44 -28.32 -12.12
C PRO A 579 9.48 -27.23 -11.87
N GLU A 580 10.68 -27.55 -11.38
CA GLU A 580 11.72 -26.55 -11.10
C GLU A 580 12.22 -25.88 -12.40
N GLU A 581 12.56 -26.68 -13.42
CA GLU A 581 12.98 -26.14 -14.71
C GLU A 581 11.84 -25.40 -15.43
N PHE A 582 10.60 -25.86 -15.26
CA PHE A 582 9.43 -25.19 -15.80
C PHE A 582 9.32 -23.76 -15.25
N LEU A 583 9.37 -23.60 -13.93
CA LEU A 583 9.21 -22.29 -13.30
C LEU A 583 10.34 -21.33 -13.69
N GLU A 584 11.58 -21.82 -13.72
CA GLU A 584 12.74 -21.05 -14.14
C GLU A 584 12.68 -20.63 -15.61
N SER A 585 12.18 -21.51 -16.48
CA SER A 585 11.99 -21.20 -17.90
C SER A 585 10.84 -20.21 -18.13
N LEU A 586 9.78 -20.28 -17.30
CA LEU A 586 8.62 -19.40 -17.39
C LEU A 586 8.99 -17.95 -17.01
N ARG A 587 9.98 -17.77 -16.14
CA ARG A 587 10.44 -16.47 -15.64
C ARG A 587 10.88 -15.49 -16.73
N ASP A 588 11.45 -15.99 -17.82
CA ASP A 588 11.91 -15.19 -18.97
C ASP A 588 11.06 -15.41 -20.23
N ALA A 589 9.86 -15.97 -20.07
CA ALA A 589 9.06 -16.40 -21.21
C ALA A 589 8.35 -15.25 -21.93
N ASP A 590 8.21 -15.38 -23.25
CA ASP A 590 7.47 -14.43 -24.08
C ASP A 590 5.99 -14.85 -24.17
N ILE A 591 5.06 -13.99 -23.75
CA ILE A 591 3.62 -14.21 -23.97
C ILE A 591 3.23 -13.76 -25.38
N VAL A 592 2.97 -14.72 -26.27
CA VAL A 592 2.56 -14.52 -27.66
C VAL A 592 1.03 -14.55 -27.77
N ARG A 593 0.44 -13.50 -28.37
CA ARG A 593 -1.02 -13.31 -28.44
C ARG A 593 -1.52 -13.37 -29.88
N LYS A 594 -2.63 -14.09 -30.13
CA LYS A 594 -3.40 -13.96 -31.36
C LYS A 594 -4.64 -13.09 -31.13
N ARG A 595 -4.94 -12.17 -32.04
CA ARG A 595 -6.21 -11.43 -32.00
C ARG A 595 -7.36 -12.38 -32.39
N GLN A 596 -8.16 -12.80 -31.42
CA GLN A 596 -9.45 -13.44 -31.65
C GLN A 596 -10.56 -12.62 -30.99
N SER A 597 -11.76 -12.61 -31.59
CA SER A 597 -12.90 -11.86 -31.06
C SER A 597 -13.51 -12.57 -29.84
N LEU A 598 -13.50 -11.92 -28.68
CA LEU A 598 -14.10 -12.41 -27.42
C LEU A 598 -15.56 -12.87 -27.59
N LEU A 599 -16.37 -12.09 -28.33
CA LEU A 599 -17.77 -12.40 -28.62
C LEU A 599 -17.93 -13.71 -29.40
N TYR A 600 -16.97 -14.00 -30.28
CA TYR A 600 -16.99 -15.20 -31.10
C TYR A 600 -16.71 -16.46 -30.25
N VAL A 601 -15.74 -16.40 -29.34
CA VAL A 601 -15.40 -17.53 -28.46
C VAL A 601 -16.53 -17.80 -27.44
N GLN A 602 -17.11 -16.74 -26.86
CA GLN A 602 -18.23 -16.89 -25.91
C GLN A 602 -19.49 -17.48 -26.58
N ALA A 603 -19.80 -17.09 -27.81
CA ALA A 603 -20.91 -17.65 -28.57
C ALA A 603 -20.72 -19.17 -28.82
N LEU A 604 -19.48 -19.60 -29.12
CA LEU A 604 -19.15 -21.01 -29.31
C LEU A 604 -19.29 -21.83 -28.02
N LYS A 605 -18.84 -21.30 -26.86
CA LYS A 605 -19.03 -21.96 -25.55
C LYS A 605 -20.51 -22.20 -25.27
N PHE A 606 -21.37 -21.20 -25.47
CA PHE A 606 -22.80 -21.34 -25.22
C PHE A 606 -23.47 -22.41 -26.11
N ILE A 607 -23.09 -22.48 -27.38
CA ILE A 607 -23.62 -23.46 -28.32
C ILE A 607 -23.20 -24.88 -27.89
N GLN A 608 -21.94 -25.12 -27.55
CA GLN A 608 -21.46 -26.46 -27.21
C GLN A 608 -21.97 -26.96 -25.85
N THR A 609 -22.05 -26.07 -24.85
CA THR A 609 -22.45 -26.44 -23.48
C THR A 609 -23.96 -26.63 -23.30
N LYS A 610 -24.81 -25.88 -24.03
CA LYS A 610 -26.28 -25.93 -23.86
C LYS A 610 -27.07 -26.55 -25.00
N ALA A 611 -26.51 -26.68 -26.21
CA ALA A 611 -27.28 -27.12 -27.39
C ALA A 611 -27.07 -28.58 -27.80
N THR A 612 -26.35 -29.40 -27.03
CA THR A 612 -26.09 -30.80 -27.39
C THR A 612 -27.03 -31.76 -26.63
N PRO A 613 -28.05 -32.39 -27.27
CA PRO A 613 -28.97 -33.30 -26.58
C PRO A 613 -28.30 -34.62 -26.18
N GLU A 614 -28.71 -35.18 -25.04
CA GLU A 614 -28.21 -36.42 -24.42
C GLU A 614 -28.09 -37.62 -25.38
N ALA A 615 -28.94 -37.66 -26.42
CA ALA A 615 -28.97 -38.75 -27.40
C ALA A 615 -27.73 -38.85 -28.31
N ALA A 616 -26.93 -37.79 -28.44
CA ALA A 616 -25.73 -37.80 -29.27
C ALA A 616 -24.50 -38.42 -28.57
N ARG A 617 -24.50 -38.49 -27.22
CA ARG A 617 -23.36 -39.00 -26.43
C ARG A 617 -23.16 -40.52 -26.51
N ARG A 618 -24.17 -41.29 -26.96
CA ARG A 618 -24.10 -42.77 -27.00
C ARG A 618 -23.64 -43.38 -28.32
N ARG A 619 -23.37 -42.59 -29.36
CA ARG A 619 -23.08 -43.13 -30.71
C ARG A 619 -21.60 -43.24 -31.07
N THR A 620 -20.70 -42.68 -30.28
CA THR A 620 -19.24 -42.73 -30.53
C THR A 620 -18.50 -43.81 -29.71
N ALA A 621 -19.18 -44.53 -28.82
CA ALA A 621 -18.60 -45.62 -28.05
C ALA A 621 -19.00 -47.00 -28.61
N ARG A 622 -18.34 -47.47 -29.68
CA ARG A 622 -18.08 -48.91 -29.96
C ARG A 622 -17.28 -49.11 -31.25
N PRO A 623 -16.05 -49.65 -31.18
CA PRO A 623 -15.37 -50.21 -32.34
C PRO A 623 -15.69 -51.71 -32.50
N GLY A 624 -16.07 -52.11 -33.72
CA GLY A 624 -15.82 -53.44 -34.29
C GLY A 624 -16.79 -54.60 -34.01
N ALA A 625 -17.61 -54.94 -35.00
CA ALA A 625 -18.05 -56.29 -35.42
C ALA A 625 -19.10 -56.08 -36.54
N GLY A 626 -19.07 -56.65 -37.73
CA GLY A 626 -18.33 -57.74 -38.35
C GLY A 626 -19.01 -57.95 -39.71
N ALA A 627 -18.22 -58.22 -40.74
CA ALA A 627 -18.74 -58.45 -42.09
C ALA A 627 -19.61 -59.72 -42.16
N ARG A 628 -20.71 -59.67 -42.94
CA ARG A 628 -21.20 -60.83 -43.71
C ARG A 628 -22.11 -60.39 -44.86
N ARG A 629 -21.68 -60.76 -46.08
CA ARG A 629 -22.46 -60.80 -47.34
C ARG A 629 -23.46 -61.95 -47.33
N ALA A 630 -24.60 -61.78 -48.02
CA ALA A 630 -25.32 -62.73 -48.91
C ALA A 630 -26.73 -62.16 -49.19
N THR A 631 -27.00 -61.59 -50.37
CA THR A 631 -27.64 -62.19 -51.57
C THR A 631 -29.07 -62.73 -51.36
N GLY A 632 -30.04 -62.05 -52.01
CA GLY A 632 -31.10 -62.62 -52.86
C GLY A 632 -32.22 -63.44 -52.22
N GLY A 633 -33.47 -63.04 -52.50
CA GLY A 633 -34.68 -63.84 -52.27
C GLY A 633 -35.71 -63.12 -51.44
#